data_AF-A0A7C1KXU5-F1
#
_entry.id   AF-A0A7C1KXU5-F1
#
_cell.length_a   1.000
_cell.length_b   1.000
_cell.length_c   1.000
_cell.angle_alpha   90.00
_cell.angle_beta   90.00
_cell.angle_gamma   90.00
#
_symmetry.space_group_name_H-M   'P 1'
#
loop_
_entity.id
_entity.type
_entity.pdbx_description
1 polymer ?
#
loop_
_entity_poly.entity_id
_entity_poly.type
_entity_poly.pdbx_seq_one_letter_code
_entity_poly.pdbx_strand_id
1 'polypeptide(L)'
;MKEMINVKIAKCHCGAKSPSYNFPGNQPKFCKDCKLDEMVNVKGGRCFCKKHFPIYNVIGKSPKYCIECKAERMLDVRYNVCSCRKQSARYNFPGDPPKFCRGCKSEEMVDVLNLRCNCGKHRPSFNMPGKSPKFCFDCKSEEMVNTAIKLCQCGINRAYYNYRGKYPKYCSDCKLDGMIYICKKCTCGKHNPLFNRKGKKAKYCSSCKLDGMIDVGSKKCECGKHVPIFNYANKPAKYCETCKHDDMIDVKNKRCHCKKHQPIYNFLGNSAQYCSACKLDGMINVISKRCVSCNLFFSTKEYDYYCYSCYCWKFPGSQPAKRHLIKERAVHTLMKASFPALEISYNKSVGCSQRRPDWFIDCLTHCIIVECDEEQHKSYKKLCEYVRLLEILEDISYRPLVVLRFNPDKYKNSDGDIIEGCFPNKAIKPTVKLGTRFEELRKAIEYHRQNIPIQTLIEEKFFFDGK
;
A
#
# COMPACT_ATOMS: atom_id res chain seq x y z
N MET A 1 -30.71 1.79 -42.84
CA MET A 1 -31.44 1.84 -41.55
C MET A 1 -31.41 0.45 -40.93
N LYS A 2 -30.62 0.22 -39.89
CA LYS A 2 -30.63 -1.06 -39.15
C LYS A 2 -31.62 -0.93 -38.01
N GLU A 3 -32.68 -1.74 -38.03
CA GLU A 3 -33.70 -1.80 -36.98
C GLU A 3 -33.05 -2.06 -35.62
N MET A 4 -33.26 -1.14 -34.68
CA MET A 4 -32.90 -1.33 -33.27
C MET A 4 -33.92 -2.28 -32.65
N ILE A 5 -33.55 -3.55 -32.46
CA ILE A 5 -34.33 -4.51 -31.67
C ILE A 5 -34.40 -3.98 -30.23
N ASN A 6 -35.57 -3.43 -29.87
CA ASN A 6 -35.86 -2.92 -28.54
C ASN A 6 -36.10 -4.11 -27.60
N VAL A 7 -35.03 -4.63 -26.98
CA VAL A 7 -35.13 -5.70 -25.98
C VAL A 7 -35.86 -5.15 -24.75
N LYS A 8 -37.16 -5.44 -24.62
CA LYS A 8 -37.96 -5.12 -23.43
C LYS A 8 -37.28 -5.70 -22.18
N ILE A 9 -36.71 -4.84 -21.36
CA ILE A 9 -36.11 -5.23 -20.08
C ILE A 9 -37.24 -5.66 -19.15
N ALA A 10 -37.31 -6.96 -18.83
CA ALA A 10 -38.26 -7.49 -17.85
C ALA A 10 -38.14 -6.75 -16.51
N LYS A 11 -39.26 -6.23 -15.99
CA LYS A 11 -39.36 -5.53 -14.70
C LYS A 11 -40.15 -6.40 -13.71
N CYS A 12 -39.79 -6.32 -12.43
CA CYS A 12 -40.63 -6.87 -11.37
C CYS A 12 -41.99 -6.16 -11.38
N HIS A 13 -43.06 -6.80 -10.87
CA HIS A 13 -44.39 -6.17 -10.78
C HIS A 13 -44.39 -4.82 -10.04
N CYS A 14 -43.43 -4.59 -9.13
CA CYS A 14 -43.28 -3.29 -8.45
C CYS A 14 -42.67 -2.19 -9.33
N GLY A 15 -42.29 -2.48 -10.58
CA GLY A 15 -41.77 -1.53 -11.57
C GLY A 15 -40.37 -0.96 -11.30
N ALA A 16 -39.87 -1.06 -10.06
CA ALA A 16 -38.68 -0.33 -9.60
C ALA A 16 -37.35 -1.08 -9.77
N LYS A 17 -37.38 -2.41 -9.92
CA LYS A 17 -36.17 -3.26 -9.91
C LYS A 17 -36.27 -4.39 -10.94
N SER A 18 -35.12 -4.83 -11.45
CA SER A 18 -35.05 -6.01 -12.31
C SER A 18 -35.40 -7.27 -11.50
N PRO A 19 -36.23 -8.18 -12.04
CA PRO A 19 -36.60 -9.40 -11.37
C PRO A 19 -35.44 -10.40 -11.41
N SER A 20 -35.30 -11.17 -10.33
CA SER A 20 -34.27 -12.21 -10.16
C SER A 20 -34.76 -13.41 -9.36
N TYR A 21 -35.93 -13.32 -8.72
CA TYR A 21 -36.49 -14.33 -7.83
C TYR A 21 -37.77 -14.92 -8.43
N ASN A 22 -37.97 -16.23 -8.19
CA ASN A 22 -39.23 -16.95 -8.40
C ASN A 22 -39.16 -18.32 -7.68
N PHE A 23 -40.23 -19.11 -7.73
CA PHE A 23 -40.17 -20.52 -7.38
C PHE A 23 -39.23 -21.29 -8.32
N PRO A 24 -38.56 -22.36 -7.85
CA PRO A 24 -37.65 -23.16 -8.68
C PRO A 24 -38.31 -23.61 -10.00
N GLY A 25 -37.56 -23.52 -11.11
CA GLY A 25 -38.06 -23.88 -12.46
C GLY A 25 -38.74 -22.75 -13.23
N ASN A 26 -39.14 -21.66 -12.56
CA ASN A 26 -39.85 -20.54 -13.21
C ASN A 26 -38.93 -19.37 -13.61
N GLN A 27 -39.32 -18.65 -14.66
CA GLN A 27 -38.64 -17.42 -15.11
C GLN A 27 -38.67 -16.32 -14.03
N PRO A 28 -37.62 -15.49 -13.86
CA PRO A 28 -37.58 -14.47 -12.82
C PRO A 28 -38.70 -13.42 -12.99
N LYS A 29 -39.60 -13.34 -12.01
CA LYS A 29 -40.70 -12.35 -11.96
C LYS A 29 -40.59 -11.36 -10.80
N PHE A 30 -39.87 -11.71 -9.73
CA PHE A 30 -39.85 -10.93 -8.49
C PHE A 30 -38.46 -10.35 -8.20
N CYS A 31 -38.39 -9.16 -7.62
CA CYS A 31 -37.16 -8.60 -7.10
C CYS A 31 -36.90 -9.10 -5.67
N LYS A 32 -35.71 -8.84 -5.10
CA LYS A 32 -35.35 -9.31 -3.76
C LYS A 32 -36.34 -8.86 -2.67
N ASP A 33 -36.95 -7.69 -2.84
CA ASP A 33 -37.87 -7.11 -1.86
C ASP A 33 -39.31 -7.57 -2.06
N CYS A 34 -39.63 -8.15 -3.22
CA CYS A 34 -40.96 -8.64 -3.57
C CYS A 34 -41.00 -10.17 -3.64
N LYS A 35 -39.95 -10.85 -3.16
CA LYS A 35 -39.91 -12.31 -3.12
C LYS A 35 -40.74 -12.79 -1.93
N LEU A 36 -41.43 -13.91 -2.08
CA LEU A 36 -41.93 -14.69 -0.95
C LEU A 36 -40.79 -15.50 -0.31
N ASP A 37 -41.00 -16.05 0.88
CA ASP A 37 -39.94 -16.77 1.61
C ASP A 37 -39.44 -18.01 0.86
N GLU A 38 -40.36 -18.73 0.22
CA GLU A 38 -40.07 -19.92 -0.59
C GLU A 38 -39.46 -19.62 -1.97
N MET A 39 -39.47 -18.35 -2.41
CA MET A 39 -38.90 -17.96 -3.70
C MET A 39 -37.38 -17.85 -3.63
N VAL A 40 -36.71 -18.49 -4.58
CA VAL A 40 -35.26 -18.50 -4.72
C VAL A 40 -34.81 -17.54 -5.82
N ASN A 41 -33.54 -17.14 -5.79
CA ASN A 41 -32.96 -16.43 -6.93
C ASN A 41 -32.82 -17.41 -8.09
N VAL A 42 -33.67 -17.27 -9.11
CA VAL A 42 -33.69 -18.12 -10.31
C VAL A 42 -32.81 -17.55 -11.43
N LYS A 43 -32.30 -16.33 -11.28
CA LYS A 43 -31.41 -15.68 -12.25
C LYS A 43 -29.94 -15.95 -11.99
N GLY A 44 -29.56 -16.12 -10.72
CA GLY A 44 -28.26 -16.61 -10.31
C GLY A 44 -28.38 -18.07 -9.90
N GLY A 45 -27.88 -18.99 -10.74
CA GLY A 45 -27.82 -20.40 -10.40
C GLY A 45 -27.24 -20.58 -8.99
N ARG A 46 -27.73 -21.56 -8.25
CA ARG A 46 -27.14 -22.00 -6.96
C ARG A 46 -26.29 -23.24 -7.26
N CYS A 47 -25.21 -23.43 -6.50
CA CYS A 47 -24.54 -24.73 -6.50
C CYS A 47 -25.51 -25.82 -5.98
N PHE A 48 -25.30 -27.09 -6.32
CA PHE A 48 -26.13 -28.20 -5.85
C PHE A 48 -26.28 -28.24 -4.32
N CYS A 49 -25.27 -27.78 -3.57
CA CYS A 49 -25.31 -27.70 -2.12
C CYS A 49 -26.24 -26.58 -1.58
N LYS A 50 -26.81 -25.74 -2.45
CA LYS A 50 -27.69 -24.59 -2.16
C LYS A 50 -27.09 -23.48 -1.28
N LYS A 51 -25.93 -23.68 -0.67
CA LYS A 51 -25.26 -22.72 0.23
C LYS A 51 -24.60 -21.55 -0.50
N HIS A 52 -23.95 -21.80 -1.63
CA HIS A 52 -23.09 -20.83 -2.33
C HIS A 52 -23.47 -20.64 -3.80
N PHE A 53 -23.05 -19.50 -4.37
CA PHE A 53 -23.12 -19.28 -5.81
C PHE A 53 -22.11 -20.16 -6.54
N PRO A 54 -22.49 -20.80 -7.65
CA PRO A 54 -21.63 -21.63 -8.45
C PRO A 54 -20.73 -20.73 -9.30
N ILE A 55 -19.43 -20.99 -9.22
CA ILE A 55 -18.40 -20.25 -9.96
C ILE A 55 -17.42 -21.22 -10.65
N TYR A 56 -17.41 -22.49 -10.24
CA TYR A 56 -16.57 -23.55 -10.79
C TYR A 56 -17.34 -24.47 -11.74
N ASN A 57 -16.67 -24.93 -12.79
CA ASN A 57 -17.09 -26.07 -13.60
C ASN A 57 -15.90 -26.61 -14.43
N VAL A 58 -16.15 -27.63 -15.24
CA VAL A 58 -15.29 -28.00 -16.37
C VAL A 58 -15.32 -26.90 -17.44
N ILE A 59 -14.21 -26.75 -18.15
CA ILE A 59 -14.04 -25.72 -19.18
C ILE A 59 -15.10 -25.86 -20.28
N GLY A 60 -15.70 -24.73 -20.69
CA GLY A 60 -16.73 -24.67 -21.73
C GLY A 60 -18.16 -24.92 -21.23
N LYS A 61 -18.35 -25.18 -19.93
CA LYS A 61 -19.68 -25.31 -19.30
C LYS A 61 -19.97 -24.12 -18.40
N SER A 62 -21.26 -23.78 -18.25
CA SER A 62 -21.71 -22.70 -17.36
C SER A 62 -21.39 -23.00 -15.89
N PRO A 63 -21.12 -22.01 -15.03
CA PRO A 63 -20.79 -22.26 -13.62
C PRO A 63 -21.87 -23.10 -12.90
N LYS A 64 -21.47 -24.23 -12.28
CA LYS A 64 -22.40 -25.16 -11.59
C LYS A 64 -21.99 -25.51 -10.16
N TYR A 65 -20.73 -25.32 -9.79
CA TYR A 65 -20.17 -25.74 -8.50
C TYR A 65 -19.60 -24.55 -7.70
N CYS A 66 -19.77 -24.54 -6.38
CA CYS A 66 -19.09 -23.58 -5.51
C CYS A 66 -17.69 -24.11 -5.11
N ILE A 67 -16.92 -23.33 -4.36
CA ILE A 67 -15.55 -23.70 -3.99
C ILE A 67 -15.49 -24.98 -3.14
N GLU A 68 -16.48 -25.19 -2.27
CA GLU A 68 -16.59 -26.37 -1.40
C GLU A 68 -17.08 -27.61 -2.15
N CYS A 69 -17.68 -27.42 -3.33
CA CYS A 69 -18.29 -28.48 -4.12
C CYS A 69 -17.59 -28.70 -5.46
N LYS A 70 -16.42 -28.07 -5.66
CA LYS A 70 -15.64 -28.23 -6.88
C LYS A 70 -14.84 -29.54 -6.80
N ALA A 71 -14.85 -30.32 -7.87
CA ALA A 71 -13.88 -31.40 -8.02
C ALA A 71 -12.48 -30.82 -8.33
N GLU A 72 -11.43 -31.61 -8.13
CA GLU A 72 -10.02 -31.19 -8.27
C GLU A 72 -9.72 -30.57 -9.65
N ARG A 73 -10.37 -31.07 -10.70
CA ARG A 73 -10.21 -30.60 -12.10
C ARG A 73 -11.18 -29.49 -12.53
N MET A 74 -12.03 -29.00 -11.63
CA MET A 74 -12.95 -27.89 -11.94
C MET A 74 -12.29 -26.54 -11.69
N LEU A 75 -12.44 -25.62 -12.64
CA LEU A 75 -11.84 -24.29 -12.64
C LEU A 75 -12.92 -23.21 -12.50
N ASP A 76 -12.54 -22.02 -12.03
CA ASP A 76 -13.46 -20.87 -12.04
C ASP A 76 -13.73 -20.46 -13.49
N VAL A 77 -14.92 -20.78 -13.99
CA VAL A 77 -15.34 -20.59 -15.38
C VAL A 77 -15.97 -19.21 -15.61
N ARG A 78 -15.98 -18.32 -14.61
CA ARG A 78 -16.37 -16.91 -14.81
C ARG A 78 -15.27 -16.06 -15.42
N TYR A 79 -14.02 -16.53 -15.29
CA TYR A 79 -12.86 -15.84 -15.83
C TYR A 79 -12.41 -16.51 -17.13
N ASN A 80 -11.80 -15.71 -18.00
CA ASN A 80 -11.22 -16.18 -19.24
C ASN A 80 -10.28 -17.35 -18.94
N VAL A 81 -10.32 -18.41 -19.75
CA VAL A 81 -9.53 -19.63 -19.55
C VAL A 81 -8.28 -19.54 -20.40
N CYS A 82 -7.13 -19.94 -19.86
CA CYS A 82 -5.89 -19.95 -20.63
C CYS A 82 -5.96 -20.95 -21.78
N SER A 83 -5.27 -20.66 -22.89
CA SER A 83 -5.02 -21.61 -23.99
C SER A 83 -4.60 -23.01 -23.52
N CYS A 84 -3.83 -23.12 -22.43
CA CYS A 84 -3.40 -24.41 -21.88
C CYS A 84 -4.50 -25.17 -21.12
N ARG A 85 -5.67 -24.55 -20.89
CA ARG A 85 -6.84 -25.13 -20.19
C ARG A 85 -6.57 -25.59 -18.75
N LYS A 86 -5.47 -25.16 -18.12
CA LYS A 86 -5.14 -25.54 -16.72
C LYS A 86 -5.58 -24.51 -15.68
N GLN A 87 -5.73 -23.24 -16.07
CA GLN A 87 -6.05 -22.14 -15.15
C GLN A 87 -6.61 -20.91 -15.89
N SER A 88 -7.07 -19.91 -15.14
CA SER A 88 -7.60 -18.67 -15.70
C SER A 88 -6.53 -17.86 -16.44
N ALA A 89 -6.89 -17.34 -17.62
CA ALA A 89 -6.14 -16.37 -18.39
C ALA A 89 -6.22 -14.98 -17.74
N ARG A 90 -5.07 -14.32 -17.68
CA ARG A 90 -4.91 -12.94 -17.24
C ARG A 90 -3.98 -12.13 -18.15
N TYR A 91 -3.17 -12.82 -18.94
CA TYR A 91 -2.11 -12.24 -19.74
C TYR A 91 -2.47 -12.26 -21.22
N ASN A 92 -2.13 -11.18 -21.92
CA ASN A 92 -2.06 -11.11 -23.37
C ASN A 92 -1.25 -9.88 -23.80
N PHE A 93 -1.18 -9.61 -25.10
CA PHE A 93 -0.66 -8.34 -25.59
C PHE A 93 -1.53 -7.15 -25.18
N PRO A 94 -0.95 -5.96 -24.97
CA PRO A 94 -1.70 -4.78 -24.57
C PRO A 94 -2.85 -4.45 -25.54
N GLY A 95 -4.09 -4.52 -25.05
CA GLY A 95 -5.29 -4.23 -25.83
C GLY A 95 -6.12 -5.48 -26.17
N ASP A 96 -5.51 -6.66 -26.11
CA ASP A 96 -6.20 -7.91 -26.40
C ASP A 96 -6.88 -8.51 -25.15
N PRO A 97 -7.97 -9.29 -25.32
CA PRO A 97 -8.61 -10.00 -24.22
C PRO A 97 -7.65 -11.05 -23.63
N PRO A 98 -7.69 -11.34 -22.32
CA PRO A 98 -6.76 -12.27 -21.69
C PRO A 98 -6.90 -13.68 -22.26
N LYS A 99 -5.78 -14.24 -22.72
CA LYS A 99 -5.71 -15.56 -23.37
C LYS A 99 -4.71 -16.51 -22.69
N PHE A 100 -3.74 -15.97 -21.97
CA PHE A 100 -2.65 -16.73 -21.36
C PHE A 100 -2.66 -16.61 -19.83
N CYS A 101 -2.23 -17.66 -19.17
CA CYS A 101 -1.98 -17.66 -17.74
C CYS A 101 -0.52 -17.27 -17.45
N ARG A 102 -0.17 -17.09 -16.17
CA ARG A 102 1.19 -16.72 -15.80
C ARG A 102 2.25 -17.71 -16.32
N GLY A 103 1.94 -19.01 -16.33
CA GLY A 103 2.85 -20.05 -16.81
C GLY A 103 2.89 -20.21 -18.34
N CYS A 104 2.00 -19.53 -19.08
CA CYS A 104 1.94 -19.59 -20.55
C CYS A 104 2.12 -18.23 -21.20
N LYS A 105 2.50 -17.20 -20.43
CA LYS A 105 2.77 -15.86 -20.97
C LYS A 105 4.18 -15.87 -21.58
N SER A 106 4.36 -15.20 -22.71
CA SER A 106 5.69 -14.79 -23.16
C SER A 106 6.18 -13.56 -22.40
N GLU A 107 7.43 -13.14 -22.63
CA GLU A 107 7.97 -11.92 -21.99
C GLU A 107 7.16 -10.67 -22.35
N GLU A 108 6.72 -10.55 -23.60
CA GLU A 108 5.99 -9.39 -24.13
C GLU A 108 4.52 -9.30 -23.67
N MET A 109 3.97 -10.38 -23.10
CA MET A 109 2.59 -10.41 -22.62
C MET A 109 2.45 -9.80 -21.21
N VAL A 110 1.48 -8.90 -21.06
CA VAL A 110 1.17 -8.16 -19.84
C VAL A 110 -0.11 -8.67 -19.19
N ASP A 111 -0.30 -8.41 -17.88
CA ASP A 111 -1.59 -8.66 -17.22
C ASP A 111 -2.61 -7.61 -17.72
N VAL A 112 -3.49 -8.03 -18.64
CA VAL A 112 -4.49 -7.17 -19.28
C VAL A 112 -5.73 -6.93 -18.40
N LEU A 113 -5.86 -7.65 -17.28
CA LEU A 113 -6.93 -7.42 -16.30
C LEU A 113 -6.50 -6.44 -15.20
N ASN A 114 -5.24 -6.53 -14.76
CA ASN A 114 -4.65 -5.68 -13.72
C ASN A 114 -3.56 -4.78 -14.28
N LEU A 115 -3.90 -3.98 -15.29
CA LEU A 115 -2.99 -3.06 -15.94
C LEU A 115 -2.15 -2.28 -14.92
N ARG A 116 -0.84 -2.29 -15.13
CA ARG A 116 0.14 -1.48 -14.42
C ARG A 116 0.67 -0.43 -15.37
N CYS A 117 1.13 0.68 -14.81
CA CYS A 117 1.98 1.61 -15.55
C CYS A 117 3.19 0.87 -16.11
N ASN A 118 3.80 1.38 -17.18
CA ASN A 118 5.05 0.83 -17.73
C ASN A 118 6.17 0.65 -16.67
N CYS A 119 6.21 1.50 -15.63
CA CYS A 119 7.13 1.34 -14.51
C CYS A 119 6.82 0.15 -13.58
N GLY A 120 5.72 -0.59 -13.79
CA GLY A 120 5.28 -1.76 -13.03
C GLY A 120 4.64 -1.47 -11.66
N LYS A 121 4.79 -0.25 -11.12
CA LYS A 121 4.50 0.04 -9.70
C LYS A 121 3.05 0.43 -9.43
N HIS A 122 2.53 1.35 -10.22
CA HIS A 122 1.25 2.00 -9.95
C HIS A 122 0.19 1.58 -10.97
N ARG A 123 -1.07 1.65 -10.56
CA ARG A 123 -2.19 1.55 -11.51
C ARG A 123 -2.12 2.77 -12.44
N PRO A 124 -2.18 2.59 -13.76
CA PRO A 124 -2.10 3.70 -14.69
C PRO A 124 -3.40 4.51 -14.63
N SER A 125 -3.24 5.83 -14.68
CA SER A 125 -4.34 6.79 -14.71
C SER A 125 -4.16 7.87 -15.77
N PHE A 126 -2.96 8.00 -16.35
CA PHE A 126 -2.59 9.04 -17.29
C PHE A 126 -2.34 8.46 -18.69
N ASN A 127 -2.69 9.23 -19.71
CA ASN A 127 -2.28 9.04 -21.10
C ASN A 127 -2.61 10.31 -21.91
N MET A 128 -2.32 10.29 -23.20
CA MET A 128 -2.83 11.31 -24.13
C MET A 128 -4.37 11.33 -24.14
N PRO A 129 -4.99 12.50 -24.33
CA PRO A 129 -6.44 12.63 -24.43
C PRO A 129 -7.06 11.59 -25.38
N GLY A 130 -8.13 10.93 -24.95
CA GLY A 130 -8.83 9.91 -25.74
C GLY A 130 -8.20 8.51 -25.74
N LYS A 131 -7.01 8.32 -25.15
CA LYS A 131 -6.37 6.99 -25.03
C LYS A 131 -6.62 6.37 -23.66
N SER A 132 -6.66 5.03 -23.61
CA SER A 132 -6.78 4.27 -22.36
C SER A 132 -5.59 4.52 -21.43
N PRO A 133 -5.75 4.56 -20.09
CA PRO A 133 -4.65 4.86 -19.17
C PRO A 133 -3.47 3.89 -19.32
N LYS A 134 -2.25 4.43 -19.50
CA LYS A 134 -1.01 3.64 -19.60
C LYS A 134 0.09 4.08 -18.62
N PHE A 135 0.00 5.30 -18.10
CA PHE A 135 1.04 5.90 -17.25
C PHE A 135 0.49 6.23 -15.86
N CYS A 136 1.33 6.15 -14.83
CA CYS A 136 1.00 6.66 -13.51
C CYS A 136 1.37 8.13 -13.39
N PHE A 137 1.04 8.74 -12.26
CA PHE A 137 1.36 10.15 -12.01
C PHE A 137 2.85 10.43 -12.18
N ASP A 138 3.71 9.58 -11.63
CA ASP A 138 5.17 9.76 -11.70
C ASP A 138 5.79 9.47 -13.08
N CYS A 139 5.02 8.86 -14.00
CA CYS A 139 5.48 8.50 -15.34
C CYS A 139 4.72 9.24 -16.44
N LYS A 140 3.88 10.22 -16.08
CA LYS A 140 3.17 11.05 -17.06
C LYS A 140 4.15 12.08 -17.64
N SER A 141 4.08 12.36 -18.94
CA SER A 141 4.68 13.57 -19.50
C SER A 141 3.79 14.79 -19.20
N GLU A 142 4.26 16.00 -19.51
CA GLU A 142 3.50 17.23 -19.31
C GLU A 142 2.18 17.24 -20.10
N GLU A 143 2.20 16.72 -21.33
CA GLU A 143 1.03 16.64 -22.22
C GLU A 143 0.01 15.55 -21.84
N MET A 144 0.37 14.62 -20.95
CA MET A 144 -0.52 13.54 -20.54
C MET A 144 -1.53 13.99 -19.50
N VAL A 145 -2.81 13.69 -19.76
CA VAL A 145 -3.94 13.97 -18.87
C VAL A 145 -4.38 12.71 -18.15
N ASN A 146 -5.12 12.87 -17.04
CA ASN A 146 -5.69 11.73 -16.34
C ASN A 146 -6.89 11.17 -17.13
N THR A 147 -6.66 10.13 -17.94
CA THR A 147 -7.71 9.48 -18.73
C THR A 147 -8.51 8.42 -17.96
N ALA A 148 -8.13 8.12 -16.71
CA ALA A 148 -8.90 7.24 -15.84
C ALA A 148 -10.11 7.93 -15.18
N ILE A 149 -10.12 9.26 -15.17
CA ILE A 149 -11.24 10.07 -14.71
C ILE A 149 -12.00 10.65 -15.89
N LYS A 150 -13.31 10.85 -15.73
CA LYS A 150 -14.09 11.65 -16.67
C LYS A 150 -13.70 13.11 -16.48
N LEU A 151 -12.95 13.65 -17.43
CA LEU A 151 -12.56 15.06 -17.46
C LEU A 151 -13.73 15.92 -17.92
N CYS A 152 -13.69 17.19 -17.50
CA CYS A 152 -14.53 18.25 -18.04
C CYS A 152 -14.29 18.38 -19.56
N GLN A 153 -15.22 19.00 -20.28
CA GLN A 153 -15.02 19.39 -21.68
C GLN A 153 -13.75 20.25 -21.89
N CYS A 154 -13.29 20.99 -20.87
CA CYS A 154 -12.03 21.73 -20.95
C CYS A 154 -10.77 20.84 -20.88
N GLY A 155 -10.89 19.54 -20.60
CA GLY A 155 -9.76 18.59 -20.55
C GLY A 155 -8.85 18.71 -19.31
N ILE A 156 -9.02 19.73 -18.47
CA ILE A 156 -8.14 20.00 -17.32
C ILE A 156 -8.70 19.39 -16.04
N ASN A 157 -9.88 19.86 -15.63
CA ASN A 157 -10.47 19.51 -14.34
C ASN A 157 -11.43 18.33 -14.45
N ARG A 158 -11.60 17.59 -13.35
CA ARG A 158 -12.54 16.46 -13.28
C ARG A 158 -13.98 16.94 -13.49
N ALA A 159 -14.74 16.23 -14.31
CA ALA A 159 -16.14 16.51 -14.52
C ALA A 159 -16.96 16.09 -13.30
N TYR A 160 -17.62 17.05 -12.68
CA TYR A 160 -18.53 16.84 -11.56
C TYR A 160 -19.91 17.45 -11.76
N TYR A 161 -20.06 18.38 -12.70
CA TYR A 161 -21.28 19.16 -12.93
C TYR A 161 -21.96 18.77 -14.24
N ASN A 162 -23.29 18.79 -14.24
CA ASN A 162 -24.14 18.81 -15.43
C ASN A 162 -25.58 19.12 -15.00
N TYR A 163 -26.52 19.20 -15.95
CA TYR A 163 -27.94 19.26 -15.66
C TYR A 163 -28.48 17.97 -15.05
N ARG A 164 -29.56 18.10 -14.26
CA ARG A 164 -30.18 16.99 -13.53
C ARG A 164 -30.52 15.82 -14.47
N GLY A 165 -30.10 14.61 -14.11
CA GLY A 165 -30.33 13.39 -14.89
C GLY A 165 -29.31 13.12 -16.00
N LYS A 166 -28.36 14.03 -16.26
CA LYS A 166 -27.24 13.80 -17.19
C LYS A 166 -26.00 13.26 -16.44
N TYR A 167 -25.02 12.75 -17.17
CA TYR A 167 -23.73 12.34 -16.60
C TYR A 167 -22.82 13.56 -16.39
N PRO A 168 -21.91 13.57 -15.39
CA PRO A 168 -20.99 14.69 -15.19
C PRO A 168 -20.18 14.98 -16.46
N LYS A 169 -20.20 16.25 -16.93
CA LYS A 169 -19.47 16.70 -18.13
C LYS A 169 -18.65 17.98 -17.90
N TYR A 170 -18.94 18.74 -16.85
CA TYR A 170 -18.32 20.04 -16.59
C TYR A 170 -17.60 20.04 -15.23
N CYS A 171 -16.50 20.79 -15.09
CA CYS A 171 -15.89 21.08 -13.78
C CYS A 171 -16.61 22.25 -13.09
N SER A 172 -16.17 22.63 -11.90
CA SER A 172 -16.71 23.81 -11.19
C SER A 172 -16.56 25.09 -11.99
N ASP A 173 -15.44 25.23 -12.71
CA ASP A 173 -15.05 26.48 -13.38
C ASP A 173 -15.68 26.59 -14.77
N CYS A 174 -16.04 25.45 -15.38
CA CYS A 174 -16.76 25.38 -16.66
C CYS A 174 -18.24 25.06 -16.48
N LYS A 175 -18.79 25.10 -15.25
CA LYS A 175 -20.23 24.89 -15.06
C LYS A 175 -20.97 26.09 -15.62
N LEU A 176 -22.08 25.83 -16.31
CA LEU A 176 -23.01 26.88 -16.73
C LEU A 176 -24.06 27.09 -15.65
N ASP A 177 -24.79 28.19 -15.76
CA ASP A 177 -25.90 28.46 -14.85
C ASP A 177 -26.97 27.36 -14.92
N GLY A 178 -27.56 27.02 -13.79
CA GLY A 178 -28.48 25.89 -13.65
C GLY A 178 -27.85 24.48 -13.65
N MET A 179 -26.53 24.33 -13.86
CA MET A 179 -25.86 23.02 -13.72
C MET A 179 -25.63 22.65 -12.24
N ILE A 180 -25.86 21.37 -11.91
CA ILE A 180 -25.73 20.83 -10.55
C ILE A 180 -24.55 19.87 -10.44
N TYR A 181 -24.02 19.71 -9.22
CA TYR A 181 -23.01 18.69 -8.91
C TYR A 181 -23.64 17.29 -8.92
N ILE A 182 -23.14 16.38 -9.78
CA ILE A 182 -23.74 15.06 -10.07
C ILE A 182 -23.08 13.92 -9.27
N CYS A 183 -21.93 14.15 -8.64
CA CYS A 183 -21.39 13.18 -7.68
C CYS A 183 -22.18 13.19 -6.35
N LYS A 184 -22.03 12.14 -5.53
CA LYS A 184 -22.78 11.94 -4.26
C LYS A 184 -22.44 13.02 -3.23
N LYS A 185 -22.99 14.22 -3.38
CA LYS A 185 -23.03 15.25 -2.34
C LYS A 185 -24.45 15.41 -1.83
N CYS A 186 -24.56 16.00 -0.66
CA CYS A 186 -25.83 16.51 -0.14
C CYS A 186 -26.49 17.41 -1.19
N THR A 187 -27.81 17.57 -1.12
CA THR A 187 -28.57 18.56 -1.92
C THR A 187 -27.97 19.97 -1.91
N CYS A 188 -27.28 20.37 -0.84
CA CYS A 188 -26.58 21.66 -0.74
C CYS A 188 -25.23 21.72 -1.49
N GLY A 189 -24.74 20.61 -2.04
CA GLY A 189 -23.50 20.54 -2.82
C GLY A 189 -22.20 20.70 -2.02
N LYS A 190 -22.25 20.86 -0.69
CA LYS A 190 -21.07 21.11 0.16
C LYS A 190 -20.48 19.83 0.78
N HIS A 191 -21.31 18.99 1.39
CA HIS A 191 -20.84 17.83 2.17
C HIS A 191 -21.26 16.48 1.58
N ASN A 192 -20.60 15.40 1.99
CA ASN A 192 -21.05 14.04 1.68
C ASN A 192 -22.35 13.74 2.43
N PRO A 193 -23.37 13.14 1.77
CA PRO A 193 -24.63 12.87 2.41
C PRO A 193 -24.53 11.62 3.29
N LEU A 194 -25.03 11.73 4.52
CA LEU A 194 -25.15 10.62 5.47
C LEU A 194 -26.62 10.39 5.87
N PHE A 195 -27.47 11.41 5.79
CA PHE A 195 -28.82 11.40 6.33
C PHE A 195 -29.89 11.21 5.26
N ASN A 196 -30.94 10.47 5.60
CA ASN A 196 -32.22 10.40 4.90
C ASN A 196 -33.28 9.71 5.78
N ARG A 197 -34.52 9.55 5.30
CA ARG A 197 -35.52 8.68 5.91
C ARG A 197 -35.09 7.21 5.84
N LYS A 198 -35.53 6.39 6.80
CA LYS A 198 -35.24 4.94 6.89
C LYS A 198 -35.53 4.25 5.55
N GLY A 199 -34.60 3.40 5.10
CA GLY A 199 -34.71 2.65 3.84
C GLY A 199 -34.41 3.45 2.56
N LYS A 200 -34.16 4.77 2.64
CA LYS A 200 -33.74 5.59 1.50
C LYS A 200 -32.21 5.77 1.50
N LYS A 201 -31.63 5.99 0.31
CA LYS A 201 -30.19 6.28 0.16
C LYS A 201 -29.86 7.66 0.74
N ALA A 202 -28.70 7.83 1.38
CA ALA A 202 -28.26 9.12 1.92
C ALA A 202 -28.34 10.24 0.86
N LYS A 203 -29.00 11.35 1.21
CA LYS A 203 -29.15 12.54 0.35
C LYS A 203 -28.82 13.85 1.06
N TYR A 204 -28.75 13.85 2.39
CA TYR A 204 -28.59 15.04 3.20
C TYR A 204 -27.34 14.92 4.07
N CYS A 205 -26.61 16.01 4.29
CA CYS A 205 -25.58 16.08 5.31
C CYS A 205 -26.20 16.42 6.66
N SER A 206 -25.39 16.39 7.72
CA SER A 206 -25.84 16.71 9.08
C SER A 206 -26.50 18.09 9.17
N SER A 207 -25.94 19.09 8.49
CA SER A 207 -26.45 20.46 8.44
C SER A 207 -27.68 20.67 7.55
N CYS A 208 -27.99 19.73 6.66
CA CYS A 208 -29.16 19.81 5.78
C CYS A 208 -30.17 18.69 6.05
N LYS A 209 -30.01 17.96 7.17
CA LYS A 209 -31.00 16.95 7.56
C LYS A 209 -32.28 17.69 7.95
N LEU A 210 -33.41 17.19 7.49
CA LEU A 210 -34.72 17.63 7.95
C LEU A 210 -35.14 16.83 9.16
N ASP A 211 -36.16 17.32 9.86
CA ASP A 211 -36.70 16.61 11.00
C ASP A 211 -37.23 15.21 10.62
N GLY A 212 -37.00 14.24 11.50
CA GLY A 212 -37.27 12.82 11.23
C GLY A 212 -36.29 12.11 10.27
N MET A 213 -35.23 12.76 9.77
CA MET A 213 -34.18 12.09 9.00
C MET A 213 -33.12 11.44 9.91
N ILE A 214 -32.72 10.21 9.56
CA ILE A 214 -31.72 9.42 10.29
C ILE A 214 -30.45 9.27 9.46
N ASP A 215 -29.33 8.98 10.11
CA ASP A 215 -28.11 8.56 9.42
C ASP A 215 -28.31 7.18 8.78
N VAL A 216 -28.28 7.12 7.45
CA VAL A 216 -28.41 5.92 6.61
C VAL A 216 -27.11 5.58 5.88
N GLY A 217 -26.07 6.40 6.04
CA GLY A 217 -24.76 6.24 5.41
C GLY A 217 -23.77 5.52 6.32
N SER A 218 -23.83 5.82 7.62
CA SER A 218 -23.00 5.17 8.64
C SER A 218 -23.55 3.79 8.98
N LYS A 219 -22.66 2.79 9.03
CA LYS A 219 -23.03 1.47 9.56
C LYS A 219 -23.25 1.61 11.07
N LYS A 220 -24.50 1.52 11.49
CA LYS A 220 -24.90 1.48 12.90
C LYS A 220 -25.29 0.07 13.31
N CYS A 221 -25.21 -0.21 14.60
CA CYS A 221 -25.85 -1.38 15.20
C CYS A 221 -27.36 -1.34 14.94
N GLU A 222 -28.05 -2.48 15.05
CA GLU A 222 -29.50 -2.57 14.91
C GLU A 222 -30.27 -1.66 15.87
N CYS A 223 -29.71 -1.39 17.06
CA CYS A 223 -30.27 -0.41 17.99
C CYS A 223 -30.18 1.05 17.53
N GLY A 224 -29.42 1.35 16.46
CA GLY A 224 -29.27 2.69 15.89
C GLY A 224 -28.44 3.68 16.72
N LYS A 225 -27.91 3.27 17.88
CA LYS A 225 -27.19 4.16 18.81
C LYS A 225 -25.67 4.11 18.63
N HIS A 226 -25.10 2.91 18.47
CA HIS A 226 -23.64 2.72 18.49
C HIS A 226 -23.08 2.20 17.17
N VAL A 227 -21.78 2.46 16.94
CA VAL A 227 -21.03 1.84 15.84
C VAL A 227 -20.86 0.35 16.16
N PRO A 228 -21.17 -0.56 15.22
CA PRO A 228 -21.05 -1.97 15.48
C PRO A 228 -19.58 -2.41 15.48
N ILE A 229 -19.25 -3.25 16.45
CA ILE A 229 -17.93 -3.88 16.64
C ILE A 229 -18.03 -5.40 16.81
N PHE A 230 -19.18 -5.92 17.26
CA PHE A 230 -19.43 -7.35 17.47
C PHE A 230 -20.12 -8.04 16.29
N ASN A 231 -19.76 -9.30 16.05
CA ASN A 231 -20.52 -10.28 15.28
C ASN A 231 -19.96 -11.70 15.51
N TYR A 232 -20.56 -12.72 14.90
CA TYR A 232 -19.95 -14.04 14.79
C TYR A 232 -18.62 -14.01 14.00
N ALA A 233 -17.75 -14.98 14.27
CA ALA A 233 -16.46 -15.11 13.60
C ALA A 233 -16.60 -15.03 12.06
N ASN A 234 -15.68 -14.31 11.42
CA ASN A 234 -15.65 -14.07 9.97
C ASN A 234 -16.86 -13.33 9.38
N LYS A 235 -17.74 -12.74 10.20
CA LYS A 235 -18.81 -11.85 9.75
C LYS A 235 -18.44 -10.37 9.97
N PRO A 236 -18.90 -9.44 9.11
CA PRO A 236 -18.66 -8.01 9.31
C PRO A 236 -19.41 -7.51 10.55
N ALA A 237 -18.82 -6.59 11.31
CA ALA A 237 -19.43 -6.03 12.53
C ALA A 237 -20.88 -5.56 12.30
N LYS A 238 -21.81 -6.05 13.11
CA LYS A 238 -23.25 -5.74 13.02
C LYS A 238 -23.86 -5.30 14.35
N TYR A 239 -23.27 -5.69 15.48
CA TYR A 239 -23.79 -5.42 16.81
C TYR A 239 -22.83 -4.55 17.63
N CYS A 240 -23.36 -3.76 18.55
CA CYS A 240 -22.57 -3.07 19.57
C CYS A 240 -22.50 -3.91 20.85
N GLU A 241 -21.69 -3.48 21.82
CA GLU A 241 -21.52 -4.19 23.10
C GLU A 241 -22.85 -4.54 23.76
N THR A 242 -23.77 -3.56 23.82
CA THR A 242 -25.09 -3.71 24.45
C THR A 242 -26.11 -4.51 23.62
N CYS A 243 -25.78 -4.87 22.37
CA CYS A 243 -26.66 -5.64 21.50
C CYS A 243 -25.99 -6.91 20.97
N LYS A 244 -24.85 -7.30 21.55
CA LYS A 244 -24.19 -8.55 21.20
C LYS A 244 -24.95 -9.71 21.89
N HIS A 245 -24.93 -10.87 21.25
CA HIS A 245 -25.34 -12.13 21.88
C HIS A 245 -24.10 -12.86 22.43
N ASP A 246 -24.30 -13.85 23.30
CA ASP A 246 -23.22 -14.50 24.07
C ASP A 246 -22.10 -15.09 23.18
N ASP A 247 -22.45 -15.63 22.03
CA ASP A 247 -21.51 -16.24 21.08
C ASP A 247 -20.83 -15.23 20.11
N MET A 248 -21.13 -13.94 20.25
CA MET A 248 -20.56 -12.91 19.38
C MET A 248 -19.23 -12.38 19.88
N ILE A 249 -18.27 -12.26 18.95
CA ILE A 249 -16.92 -11.77 19.23
C ILE A 249 -16.71 -10.35 18.71
N ASP A 250 -15.77 -9.61 19.29
CA ASP A 250 -15.32 -8.35 18.70
C ASP A 250 -14.55 -8.65 17.40
N VAL A 251 -15.17 -8.37 16.26
CA VAL A 251 -14.61 -8.63 14.93
C VAL A 251 -13.77 -7.45 14.40
N LYS A 252 -13.76 -6.32 15.11
CA LYS A 252 -12.96 -5.13 14.78
C LYS A 252 -11.70 -5.01 15.64
N ASN A 253 -11.84 -5.08 16.96
CA ASN A 253 -10.75 -4.93 17.93
C ASN A 253 -10.39 -6.29 18.52
N LYS A 254 -9.90 -7.20 17.67
CA LYS A 254 -9.50 -8.55 18.08
C LYS A 254 -8.57 -8.49 19.29
N ARG A 255 -8.81 -9.27 20.35
CA ARG A 255 -7.87 -9.40 21.46
C ARG A 255 -7.18 -10.75 21.41
N CYS A 256 -5.96 -10.80 21.97
CA CYS A 256 -5.31 -12.07 22.26
C CYS A 256 -6.19 -12.89 23.23
N HIS A 257 -6.03 -14.21 23.29
CA HIS A 257 -6.78 -15.08 24.20
C HIS A 257 -6.65 -14.67 25.69
N CYS A 258 -5.54 -14.05 26.07
CA CYS A 258 -5.34 -13.48 27.41
C CYS A 258 -6.17 -12.22 27.70
N LYS A 259 -6.89 -11.68 26.71
CA LYS A 259 -7.73 -10.47 26.76
C LYS A 259 -7.04 -9.15 27.13
N LYS A 260 -5.76 -9.16 27.50
CA LYS A 260 -4.98 -7.97 27.91
C LYS A 260 -4.49 -7.13 26.74
N HIS A 261 -4.03 -7.75 25.66
CA HIS A 261 -3.34 -7.06 24.56
C HIS A 261 -3.93 -7.36 23.18
N GLN A 262 -3.74 -6.44 22.24
CA GLN A 262 -4.02 -6.69 20.82
C GLN A 262 -3.03 -7.74 20.29
N PRO A 263 -3.49 -8.70 19.48
CA PRO A 263 -2.62 -9.72 18.94
C PRO A 263 -1.81 -9.16 17.77
N ILE A 264 -0.50 -9.42 17.79
CA ILE A 264 0.43 -9.05 16.70
C ILE A 264 1.28 -10.23 16.23
N TYR A 265 1.29 -11.34 16.97
CA TYR A 265 2.05 -12.56 16.69
C TYR A 265 1.17 -13.69 16.15
N ASN A 266 1.73 -14.48 15.24
CA ASN A 266 1.27 -15.81 14.84
C ASN A 266 2.37 -16.51 14.01
N PHE A 267 2.14 -17.74 13.57
CA PHE A 267 2.96 -18.38 12.55
C PHE A 267 2.81 -17.70 11.19
N LEU A 268 3.85 -17.83 10.36
CA LEU A 268 3.91 -17.23 9.03
C LEU A 268 2.70 -17.63 8.17
N GLY A 269 2.02 -16.65 7.58
CA GLY A 269 0.84 -16.86 6.73
C GLY A 269 -0.50 -16.75 7.46
N ASN A 270 -0.51 -16.83 8.80
CA ASN A 270 -1.72 -16.70 9.60
C ASN A 270 -1.99 -15.25 10.05
N SER A 271 -3.26 -14.93 10.33
CA SER A 271 -3.63 -13.63 10.90
C SER A 271 -3.23 -13.55 12.38
N ALA A 272 -2.84 -12.38 12.87
CA ALA A 272 -2.42 -12.20 14.27
C ALA A 272 -3.48 -12.72 15.26
N GLN A 273 -3.04 -13.56 16.20
CA GLN A 273 -3.90 -14.15 17.24
C GLN A 273 -3.28 -14.07 18.65
N TYR A 274 -1.97 -13.87 18.74
CA TYR A 274 -1.22 -13.86 20.00
C TYR A 274 -0.57 -12.49 20.25
N CYS A 275 -0.52 -12.05 21.50
CA CYS A 275 0.30 -10.91 21.90
C CYS A 275 1.74 -11.35 22.17
N SER A 276 2.64 -10.40 22.43
CA SER A 276 4.05 -10.72 22.75
C SER A 276 4.19 -11.65 23.96
N ALA A 277 3.36 -11.46 24.99
CA ALA A 277 3.39 -12.27 26.21
C ALA A 277 2.75 -13.66 26.05
N CYS A 278 2.01 -13.89 24.97
CA CYS A 278 1.32 -15.15 24.71
C CYS A 278 1.78 -15.82 23.41
N LYS A 279 2.86 -15.31 22.79
CA LYS A 279 3.42 -15.96 21.61
C LYS A 279 4.01 -17.31 22.01
N LEU A 280 3.90 -18.29 21.14
CA LEU A 280 4.62 -19.56 21.26
C LEU A 280 5.96 -19.47 20.51
N ASP A 281 6.85 -20.41 20.79
CA ASP A 281 8.09 -20.54 20.04
C ASP A 281 7.81 -20.77 18.54
N GLY A 282 8.61 -20.13 17.71
CA GLY A 282 8.42 -20.09 16.26
C GLY A 282 7.35 -19.10 15.76
N MET A 283 6.56 -18.46 16.62
CA MET A 283 5.64 -17.39 16.19
C MET A 283 6.39 -16.08 15.91
N ILE A 284 6.01 -15.40 14.83
CA ILE A 284 6.59 -14.13 14.39
C ILE A 284 5.56 -13.00 14.52
N ASN A 285 6.03 -11.76 14.53
CA ASN A 285 5.14 -10.61 14.40
C ASN A 285 4.59 -10.59 12.97
N VAL A 286 3.31 -10.90 12.78
CA VAL A 286 2.66 -11.02 11.47
C VAL A 286 2.03 -9.71 10.98
N ILE A 287 1.97 -8.68 11.84
CA ILE A 287 1.50 -7.33 11.50
C ILE A 287 2.69 -6.48 11.05
N SER A 288 3.68 -6.33 11.93
CA SER A 288 4.90 -5.56 11.76
C SER A 288 6.06 -6.52 11.51
N LYS A 289 6.02 -7.19 10.36
CA LYS A 289 6.99 -8.23 10.00
C LYS A 289 8.40 -7.64 9.99
N ARG A 290 9.34 -8.30 10.64
CA ARG A 290 10.77 -7.98 10.58
C ARG A 290 11.50 -8.88 9.58
N CYS A 291 12.66 -8.44 9.14
CA CYS A 291 13.52 -9.20 8.24
C CYS A 291 13.87 -10.56 8.84
N VAL A 292 13.60 -11.63 8.11
CA VAL A 292 13.94 -13.00 8.56
C VAL A 292 15.45 -13.25 8.67
N SER A 293 16.29 -12.47 7.97
CA SER A 293 17.76 -12.61 8.03
C SER A 293 18.40 -11.78 9.13
N CYS A 294 18.11 -10.48 9.21
CA CYS A 294 18.79 -9.60 10.16
C CYS A 294 17.93 -9.21 11.37
N ASN A 295 16.61 -9.40 11.33
CA ASN A 295 15.65 -9.00 12.38
C ASN A 295 15.64 -7.50 12.76
N LEU A 296 16.36 -6.65 12.02
CA LEU A 296 16.50 -5.22 12.33
C LEU A 296 15.41 -4.36 11.71
N PHE A 297 15.02 -4.66 10.48
CA PHE A 297 14.18 -3.80 9.66
C PHE A 297 12.83 -4.44 9.33
N PHE A 298 11.83 -3.62 9.01
CA PHE A 298 10.56 -4.12 8.51
C PHE A 298 10.74 -4.87 7.18
N SER A 299 9.97 -5.94 7.02
CA SER A 299 9.92 -6.77 5.83
C SER A 299 8.51 -6.81 5.24
N THR A 300 8.42 -7.16 3.97
CA THR A 300 7.15 -7.31 3.26
C THR A 300 7.12 -8.66 2.57
N LYS A 301 5.91 -9.13 2.25
CA LYS A 301 5.74 -10.35 1.44
C LYS A 301 6.35 -10.21 0.04
N GLU A 302 6.40 -8.99 -0.49
CA GLU A 302 7.02 -8.67 -1.78
C GLU A 302 8.51 -9.02 -1.81
N TYR A 303 9.20 -8.85 -0.68
CA TYR A 303 10.62 -9.18 -0.52
C TYR A 303 10.84 -10.49 0.23
N ASP A 304 9.91 -11.44 0.08
CA ASP A 304 9.97 -12.75 0.73
C ASP A 304 10.29 -12.70 2.23
N TYR A 305 9.78 -11.67 2.91
CA TYR A 305 10.00 -11.39 4.33
C TYR A 305 11.45 -11.04 4.73
N TYR A 306 12.32 -10.74 3.77
CA TYR A 306 13.58 -10.03 3.99
C TYR A 306 13.33 -8.51 4.02
N CYS A 307 14.20 -7.75 4.70
CA CYS A 307 14.29 -6.33 4.43
C CYS A 307 14.90 -6.12 3.04
N TYR A 308 14.72 -4.92 2.50
CA TYR A 308 15.22 -4.57 1.18
C TYR A 308 16.71 -4.92 0.97
N SER A 309 17.58 -4.62 1.94
CA SER A 309 19.02 -4.89 1.84
C SER A 309 19.32 -6.39 1.81
N CYS A 310 18.79 -7.16 2.78
CA CYS A 310 18.97 -8.62 2.81
C CYS A 310 18.35 -9.29 1.57
N TYR A 311 17.24 -8.75 1.05
CA TYR A 311 16.62 -9.23 -0.18
C TYR A 311 17.52 -8.99 -1.40
N CYS A 312 18.08 -7.77 -1.56
CA CYS A 312 19.00 -7.46 -2.65
C CYS A 312 20.28 -8.29 -2.59
N TRP A 313 20.80 -8.52 -1.38
CA TRP A 313 22.00 -9.32 -1.19
C TRP A 313 21.74 -10.79 -1.48
N LYS A 314 20.63 -11.35 -0.98
CA LYS A 314 20.24 -12.73 -1.21
C LYS A 314 19.79 -13.02 -2.64
N PHE A 315 19.21 -12.03 -3.32
CA PHE A 315 18.72 -12.13 -4.70
C PHE A 315 19.31 -11.02 -5.58
N PRO A 316 20.60 -11.09 -5.94
CA PRO A 316 21.32 -10.03 -6.66
C PRO A 316 20.69 -9.68 -8.02
N GLY A 317 20.08 -10.64 -8.70
CA GLY A 317 19.41 -10.46 -9.99
C GLY A 317 18.01 -9.82 -9.90
N SER A 318 17.46 -9.61 -8.71
CA SER A 318 16.12 -9.03 -8.54
C SER A 318 16.10 -7.51 -8.81
N GLN A 319 14.99 -6.98 -9.33
CA GLN A 319 14.73 -5.54 -9.50
C GLN A 319 13.60 -5.05 -8.56
N PRO A 320 13.88 -4.84 -7.27
CA PRO A 320 12.88 -4.43 -6.29
C PRO A 320 12.44 -2.96 -6.42
N ALA A 321 11.24 -2.63 -5.93
CA ALA A 321 10.65 -1.30 -6.02
C ALA A 321 11.30 -0.28 -5.06
N LYS A 322 11.75 0.86 -5.62
CA LYS A 322 12.37 1.99 -4.92
C LYS A 322 11.65 2.38 -3.61
N ARG A 323 12.41 2.38 -2.51
CA ARG A 323 12.07 3.12 -1.29
C ARG A 323 13.27 3.94 -0.82
N HIS A 324 12.99 5.20 -0.44
CA HIS A 324 13.92 6.18 0.11
C HIS A 324 14.63 5.69 1.39
N LEU A 325 15.83 6.25 1.63
CA LEU A 325 16.92 5.88 2.56
C LEU A 325 17.69 4.64 2.11
N ILE A 326 18.52 4.81 1.08
CA ILE A 326 19.25 3.72 0.41
C ILE A 326 20.73 3.75 0.77
N LYS A 327 21.37 4.92 0.73
CA LYS A 327 22.82 5.02 0.81
C LYS A 327 23.32 4.82 2.24
N GLU A 328 22.76 5.56 3.18
CA GLU A 328 23.01 5.36 4.62
C GLU A 328 22.72 3.91 5.06
N ARG A 329 21.64 3.29 4.56
CA ARG A 329 21.33 1.88 4.84
C ARG A 329 22.35 0.90 4.26
N ALA A 330 22.89 1.19 3.08
CA ALA A 330 23.95 0.38 2.49
C ALA A 330 25.22 0.47 3.33
N VAL A 331 25.59 1.69 3.77
CA VAL A 331 26.71 1.92 4.70
C VAL A 331 26.47 1.20 6.03
N HIS A 332 25.27 1.29 6.61
CA HIS A 332 24.93 0.58 7.85
C HIS A 332 25.09 -0.94 7.73
N THR A 333 24.81 -1.50 6.55
CA THR A 333 25.00 -2.93 6.30
C THR A 333 26.49 -3.29 6.34
N LEU A 334 27.35 -2.45 5.76
CA LEU A 334 28.81 -2.61 5.81
C LEU A 334 29.38 -2.40 7.22
N MET A 335 28.86 -1.41 7.96
CA MET A 335 29.20 -1.17 9.37
C MET A 335 28.97 -2.42 10.21
N LYS A 336 27.77 -3.02 10.12
CA LYS A 336 27.44 -4.24 10.88
C LYS A 336 28.27 -5.45 10.47
N ALA A 337 28.56 -5.59 9.19
CA ALA A 337 29.39 -6.69 8.70
C ALA A 337 30.85 -6.56 9.16
N SER A 338 31.37 -5.33 9.22
CA SER A 338 32.78 -5.04 9.53
C SER A 338 33.05 -5.00 11.03
N PHE A 339 32.05 -4.64 11.85
CA PHE A 339 32.17 -4.50 13.29
C PHE A 339 31.07 -5.28 14.03
N PRO A 340 30.99 -6.61 13.88
CA PRO A 340 29.89 -7.41 14.44
C PRO A 340 29.87 -7.44 15.97
N ALA A 341 31.03 -7.29 16.61
CA ALA A 341 31.20 -7.31 18.06
C ALA A 341 31.19 -5.91 18.69
N LEU A 342 31.18 -4.84 17.89
CA LEU A 342 31.18 -3.47 18.40
C LEU A 342 29.76 -3.01 18.67
N GLU A 343 29.53 -2.42 19.84
CA GLU A 343 28.25 -1.81 20.15
C GLU A 343 28.13 -0.45 19.47
N ILE A 344 27.56 -0.45 18.27
CA ILE A 344 27.31 0.76 17.48
C ILE A 344 25.85 1.18 17.66
N SER A 345 25.65 2.36 18.24
CA SER A 345 24.34 3.00 18.29
C SER A 345 24.03 3.59 16.91
N TYR A 346 23.14 2.93 16.16
CA TYR A 346 22.68 3.42 14.86
C TYR A 346 21.39 4.20 15.04
N ASN A 347 21.44 5.50 14.71
CA ASN A 347 20.26 6.29 14.51
C ASN A 347 19.43 6.30 15.82
N LYS A 348 20.08 6.61 16.95
CA LYS A 348 19.43 6.78 18.25
C LYS A 348 19.93 8.06 18.89
N SER A 349 19.12 8.61 19.79
CA SER A 349 19.51 9.77 20.57
C SER A 349 20.68 9.44 21.50
N VAL A 350 21.61 10.37 21.62
CA VAL A 350 22.72 10.35 22.57
C VAL A 350 22.42 11.40 23.64
N GLY A 351 22.63 11.05 24.92
CA GLY A 351 22.47 11.96 26.05
C GLY A 351 21.07 12.57 26.24
N CYS A 352 21.04 13.76 26.82
CA CYS A 352 19.83 14.47 27.23
C CYS A 352 19.28 15.38 26.12
N SER A 353 20.11 15.89 25.21
CA SER A 353 19.73 16.81 24.12
C SER A 353 18.80 16.19 23.07
N GLN A 354 18.57 14.87 23.12
CA GLN A 354 17.85 14.08 22.12
C GLN A 354 18.50 14.07 20.73
N ARG A 355 19.72 14.61 20.56
CA ARG A 355 20.43 14.64 19.28
C ARG A 355 20.80 13.24 18.82
N ARG A 356 20.65 13.01 17.52
CA ARG A 356 20.71 11.70 16.89
C ARG A 356 21.74 11.70 15.75
N PRO A 357 22.98 11.27 16.02
CA PRO A 357 23.93 10.95 14.96
C PRO A 357 23.49 9.70 14.20
N ASP A 358 23.97 9.54 12.96
CA ASP A 358 23.71 8.33 12.17
C ASP A 358 24.33 7.10 12.84
N TRP A 359 25.61 7.12 13.18
CA TRP A 359 26.25 6.11 14.02
C TRP A 359 27.04 6.75 15.16
N PHE A 360 26.93 6.19 16.34
CA PHE A 360 27.67 6.59 17.54
C PHE A 360 28.36 5.39 18.16
N ILE A 361 29.62 5.58 18.52
CA ILE A 361 30.51 4.58 19.12
C ILE A 361 31.12 5.22 20.38
N ASP A 362 30.86 4.61 21.53
CA ASP A 362 31.47 5.00 22.81
C ASP A 362 32.75 4.18 23.02
N CYS A 363 33.91 4.84 23.07
CA CYS A 363 35.20 4.20 23.34
C CYS A 363 35.63 4.36 24.80
N LEU A 364 34.71 4.72 25.69
CA LEU A 364 34.90 5.06 27.11
C LEU A 364 35.71 6.35 27.33
N THR A 365 36.87 6.48 26.69
CA THR A 365 37.77 7.65 26.79
C THR A 365 37.34 8.80 25.89
N HIS A 366 36.84 8.48 24.70
CA HIS A 366 36.39 9.42 23.68
C HIS A 366 35.21 8.80 22.92
N CYS A 367 34.53 9.59 22.11
CA CYS A 367 33.41 9.13 21.29
C CYS A 367 33.70 9.34 19.80
N ILE A 368 33.15 8.46 18.97
CA ILE A 368 33.22 8.56 17.51
C ILE A 368 31.79 8.65 16.98
N ILE A 369 31.54 9.68 16.17
CA ILE A 369 30.33 9.83 15.37
C ILE A 369 30.70 9.62 13.91
N VAL A 370 29.87 8.85 13.21
CA VAL A 370 29.91 8.76 11.76
C VAL A 370 28.62 9.36 11.21
N GLU A 371 28.72 10.24 10.21
CA GLU A 371 27.58 10.85 9.53
C GLU A 371 27.64 10.49 8.02
N CYS A 372 26.53 10.01 7.46
CA CYS A 372 26.42 9.74 6.03
C CYS A 372 25.86 10.98 5.32
N ASP A 373 26.74 11.90 4.98
CA ASP A 373 26.38 13.19 4.37
C ASP A 373 26.08 13.05 2.87
N GLU A 374 24.84 12.64 2.55
CA GLU A 374 24.32 12.70 1.18
C GLU A 374 24.37 14.15 0.65
N GLU A 375 24.72 14.31 -0.63
CA GLU A 375 24.92 15.61 -1.29
C GLU A 375 25.92 16.55 -0.57
N GLN A 376 26.84 15.99 0.21
CA GLN A 376 27.88 16.72 0.98
C GLN A 376 27.33 17.74 1.98
N HIS A 377 26.06 17.61 2.39
CA HIS A 377 25.44 18.50 3.38
C HIS A 377 25.48 20.00 3.00
N LYS A 378 25.48 20.33 1.69
CA LYS A 378 25.67 21.71 1.18
C LYS A 378 24.55 22.70 1.53
N SER A 379 23.39 22.22 1.97
CA SER A 379 22.19 23.04 2.21
C SER A 379 22.08 23.62 3.63
N TYR A 380 22.94 23.22 4.57
CA TYR A 380 22.81 23.60 5.98
C TYR A 380 23.69 24.79 6.38
N LYS A 381 23.18 25.62 7.31
CA LYS A 381 23.96 26.72 7.89
C LYS A 381 25.02 26.12 8.82
N LYS A 382 26.32 26.29 8.49
CA LYS A 382 27.46 25.79 9.29
C LYS A 382 27.33 26.05 10.79
N LEU A 383 26.78 27.20 11.18
CA LEU A 383 26.58 27.57 12.58
C LEU A 383 25.64 26.61 13.33
N CYS A 384 24.55 26.17 12.71
CA CYS A 384 23.61 25.27 13.35
C CYS A 384 24.20 23.86 13.56
N GLU A 385 25.14 23.45 12.70
CA GLU A 385 25.81 22.15 12.83
C GLU A 385 26.86 22.21 13.94
N TYR A 386 27.58 23.32 14.02
CA TYR A 386 28.50 23.57 15.12
C TYR A 386 27.79 23.55 16.48
N VAL A 387 26.64 24.23 16.59
CA VAL A 387 25.79 24.18 17.80
C VAL A 387 25.35 22.74 18.12
N ARG A 388 24.93 21.97 17.10
CA ARG A 388 24.56 20.56 17.29
C ARG A 388 25.73 19.74 17.84
N LEU A 389 26.95 19.92 17.33
CA LEU A 389 28.13 19.19 17.82
C LEU A 389 28.51 19.60 19.26
N LEU A 390 28.34 20.86 19.62
CA LEU A 390 28.56 21.33 21.00
C LEU A 390 27.57 20.72 21.99
N GLU A 391 26.29 20.64 21.63
CA GLU A 391 25.27 19.98 22.48
C GLU A 391 25.59 18.48 22.66
N ILE A 392 26.09 17.82 21.62
CA ILE A 392 26.52 16.42 21.72
C ILE A 392 27.76 16.30 22.61
N LEU A 393 28.73 17.20 22.50
CA LEU A 393 29.91 17.25 23.37
C LEU A 393 29.50 17.37 24.85
N GLU A 394 28.56 18.26 25.16
CA GLU A 394 28.01 18.42 26.51
C GLU A 394 27.36 17.11 26.99
N ASP A 395 26.53 16.48 26.16
CA ASP A 395 25.87 15.21 26.46
C ASP A 395 26.83 14.06 26.75
N ILE A 396 28.02 14.05 26.13
CA ILE A 396 29.06 13.04 26.38
C ILE A 396 30.08 13.49 27.45
N SER A 397 29.76 14.53 28.21
CA SER A 397 30.59 15.09 29.29
C SER A 397 31.95 15.62 28.82
N TYR A 398 31.96 16.29 27.66
CA TYR A 398 33.14 16.91 27.03
C TYR A 398 34.31 15.95 26.76
N ARG A 399 34.04 14.64 26.72
CA ARG A 399 34.99 13.66 26.20
C ARG A 399 35.34 14.02 24.75
N PRO A 400 36.58 13.80 24.29
CA PRO A 400 36.95 14.09 22.92
C PRO A 400 35.99 13.44 21.92
N LEU A 401 35.62 14.18 20.89
CA LEU A 401 34.67 13.75 19.86
C LEU A 401 35.32 13.73 18.49
N VAL A 402 35.32 12.57 17.86
CA VAL A 402 35.75 12.41 16.45
C VAL A 402 34.50 12.32 15.58
N VAL A 403 34.40 13.19 14.58
CA VAL A 403 33.31 13.24 13.61
C VAL A 403 33.82 12.81 12.24
N LEU A 404 33.46 11.62 11.80
CA LEU A 404 33.82 11.07 10.49
C LEU A 404 32.65 11.27 9.52
N ARG A 405 32.79 12.18 8.57
CA ARG A 405 31.76 12.47 7.57
C ARG A 405 32.04 11.70 6.30
N PHE A 406 31.11 10.85 5.90
CA PHE A 406 31.23 9.98 4.74
C PHE A 406 30.29 10.43 3.63
N ASN A 407 30.84 10.81 2.47
CA ASN A 407 30.04 11.14 1.30
C ASN A 407 29.93 9.94 0.33
N PRO A 408 28.73 9.34 0.15
CA PRO A 408 28.51 8.29 -0.84
C PRO A 408 28.29 8.83 -2.26
N ASP A 409 28.14 10.14 -2.43
CA ASP A 409 27.78 10.78 -3.71
C ASP A 409 29.00 11.17 -4.54
N LYS A 410 28.73 11.64 -5.75
CA LYS A 410 29.77 12.23 -6.60
C LYS A 410 30.37 13.47 -5.94
N TYR A 411 31.65 13.71 -6.17
CA TYR A 411 32.36 14.89 -5.69
C TYR A 411 33.40 15.33 -6.73
N LYS A 412 33.89 16.55 -6.61
CA LYS A 412 34.97 17.10 -7.44
C LYS A 412 36.29 16.95 -6.68
N ASN A 413 37.30 16.27 -7.21
CA ASN A 413 38.60 16.21 -6.53
C ASN A 413 39.33 17.57 -6.61
N SER A 414 40.48 17.68 -5.96
CA SER A 414 41.34 18.87 -5.97
C SER A 414 41.85 19.24 -7.37
N ASP A 415 42.00 18.26 -8.27
CA ASP A 415 42.40 18.49 -9.67
C ASP A 415 41.24 18.99 -10.55
N GLY A 416 40.03 18.98 -10.01
CA GLY A 416 38.82 19.44 -10.65
C GLY A 416 38.04 18.39 -11.43
N ASP A 417 38.48 17.14 -11.38
CA ASP A 417 37.80 15.99 -11.97
C ASP A 417 36.55 15.61 -11.16
N ILE A 418 35.49 15.24 -11.87
CA ILE A 418 34.27 14.71 -11.25
C ILE A 418 34.47 13.22 -10.96
N ILE A 419 34.60 12.90 -9.68
CA ILE A 419 34.63 11.52 -9.21
C ILE A 419 33.20 11.02 -9.02
N GLU A 420 32.80 10.08 -9.88
CA GLU A 420 31.48 9.45 -9.85
C GLU A 420 31.16 8.80 -8.50
N GLY A 421 29.90 8.93 -8.08
CA GLY A 421 29.40 8.45 -6.79
C GLY A 421 29.30 6.93 -6.68
N CYS A 422 29.02 6.45 -5.47
CA CYS A 422 28.86 5.02 -5.20
C CYS A 422 27.59 4.43 -5.82
N PHE A 423 26.65 5.26 -6.25
CA PHE A 423 25.33 4.86 -6.74
C PHE A 423 25.10 5.47 -8.14
N PRO A 424 24.87 4.67 -9.19
CA PRO A 424 24.69 5.20 -10.54
C PRO A 424 23.27 5.77 -10.69
N ASN A 425 23.10 7.00 -11.16
CA ASN A 425 21.78 7.64 -11.35
C ASN A 425 20.89 7.63 -10.08
N LYS A 426 19.57 7.61 -10.24
CA LYS A 426 18.62 7.30 -9.14
C LYS A 426 18.64 5.81 -8.74
N ALA A 427 19.67 5.03 -9.06
CA ALA A 427 19.69 3.59 -8.76
C ALA A 427 19.86 3.33 -7.26
N ILE A 428 19.39 2.14 -6.85
CA ILE A 428 19.33 1.74 -5.45
C ILE A 428 20.52 0.84 -5.06
N LYS A 429 21.19 0.23 -6.05
CA LYS A 429 22.27 -0.72 -5.81
C LYS A 429 23.61 0.02 -5.79
N PRO A 430 24.44 -0.17 -4.75
CA PRO A 430 25.77 0.39 -4.75
C PRO A 430 26.64 -0.29 -5.82
N THR A 431 27.56 0.47 -6.38
CA THR A 431 28.66 -0.05 -7.19
C THR A 431 29.77 -0.58 -6.27
N VAL A 432 30.77 -1.24 -6.87
CA VAL A 432 32.00 -1.67 -6.18
C VAL A 432 32.68 -0.51 -5.45
N LYS A 433 32.49 0.74 -5.93
CA LYS A 433 33.03 1.95 -5.30
C LYS A 433 32.55 2.16 -3.87
N LEU A 434 31.36 1.68 -3.50
CA LEU A 434 30.92 1.79 -2.10
C LEU A 434 31.85 1.01 -1.18
N GLY A 435 32.26 -0.19 -1.58
CA GLY A 435 33.18 -1.02 -0.80
C GLY A 435 34.54 -0.36 -0.66
N THR A 436 35.10 0.18 -1.75
CA THR A 436 36.41 0.86 -1.71
C THR A 436 36.36 2.12 -0.85
N ARG A 437 35.32 2.95 -0.98
CA ARG A 437 35.15 4.14 -0.14
C ARG A 437 34.95 3.79 1.33
N PHE A 438 34.10 2.79 1.60
CA PHE A 438 33.83 2.34 2.95
C PHE A 438 35.08 1.77 3.64
N GLU A 439 36.01 1.17 2.89
CA GLU A 439 37.26 0.66 3.45
C GLU A 439 38.14 1.77 4.04
N GLU A 440 38.17 2.96 3.46
CA GLU A 440 38.87 4.12 4.05
C GLU A 440 38.20 4.57 5.35
N LEU A 441 36.86 4.67 5.35
CA LEU A 441 36.10 4.97 6.57
C LEU A 441 36.32 3.91 7.65
N ARG A 442 36.36 2.62 7.28
CA ARG A 442 36.59 1.49 8.20
C ARG A 442 37.96 1.61 8.87
N LYS A 443 39.00 1.95 8.09
CA LYS A 443 40.36 2.19 8.62
C LYS A 443 40.38 3.37 9.59
N ALA A 444 39.70 4.47 9.27
CA ALA A 444 39.61 5.63 10.15
C ALA A 444 38.89 5.31 11.47
N ILE A 445 37.76 4.58 11.42
CA ILE A 445 37.07 4.12 12.63
C ILE A 445 38.00 3.27 13.49
N GLU A 446 38.71 2.31 12.90
CA GLU A 446 39.60 1.43 13.67
C GLU A 446 40.80 2.18 14.26
N TYR A 447 41.37 3.12 13.51
CA TYR A 447 42.43 4.00 14.00
C TYR A 447 41.96 4.82 15.21
N HIS A 448 40.85 5.56 15.08
CA HIS A 448 40.37 6.42 16.17
C HIS A 448 39.93 5.61 17.39
N ARG A 449 39.36 4.42 17.22
CA ARG A 449 39.04 3.53 18.35
C ARG A 449 40.27 3.17 19.20
N GLN A 450 41.44 3.09 18.58
CA GLN A 450 42.69 2.70 19.23
C GLN A 450 43.54 3.91 19.67
N ASN A 451 43.21 5.12 19.22
CA ASN A 451 44.01 6.32 19.43
C ASN A 451 43.16 7.42 20.07
N ILE A 452 43.48 7.77 21.31
CA ILE A 452 42.73 8.81 22.05
C ILE A 452 43.09 10.18 21.47
N PRO A 453 42.12 10.96 21.00
CA PRO A 453 42.37 12.31 20.49
C PRO A 453 42.89 13.26 21.58
N ILE A 454 43.85 14.10 21.21
CA ILE A 454 44.31 15.22 22.05
C ILE A 454 43.34 16.41 21.93
N GLN A 455 42.79 16.63 20.73
CA GLN A 455 41.83 17.71 20.47
C GLN A 455 40.43 17.30 20.91
N THR A 456 39.68 18.23 21.51
CA THR A 456 38.30 17.99 21.98
C THR A 456 37.34 17.66 20.84
N LEU A 457 37.55 18.22 19.64
CA LEU A 457 36.72 17.97 18.47
C LEU A 457 37.61 17.80 17.24
N ILE A 458 37.51 16.65 16.59
CA ILE A 458 38.16 16.34 15.32
C ILE A 458 37.06 16.10 14.28
N GLU A 459 37.17 16.71 13.11
CA GLU A 459 36.27 16.47 11.98
C GLU A 459 37.07 16.03 10.75
N GLU A 460 36.79 14.82 10.25
CA GLU A 460 37.40 14.27 9.04
C GLU A 460 36.34 14.05 7.96
N LYS A 461 36.68 14.41 6.73
CA LYS A 461 35.76 14.35 5.58
C LYS A 461 36.30 13.38 4.54
N PHE A 462 35.51 12.37 4.23
CA PHE A 462 35.84 11.34 3.25
C PHE A 462 35.05 11.57 1.97
N PHE A 463 35.76 11.74 0.86
CA PHE A 463 35.20 11.87 -0.50
C PHE A 463 34.33 13.12 -0.72
N PHE A 464 34.77 14.27 -0.18
CA PHE A 464 34.14 15.57 -0.39
C PHE A 464 34.84 16.35 -1.51
N ASP A 465 34.20 17.44 -1.96
CA ASP A 465 34.85 18.34 -2.91
C ASP A 465 36.21 18.80 -2.38
N GLY A 466 37.25 18.68 -3.22
CA GLY A 466 38.57 19.25 -2.98
C GLY A 466 38.42 20.77 -2.84
N LYS A 467 38.99 21.32 -1.77
CA LYS A 467 39.06 22.77 -1.59
C LYS A 467 39.98 23.40 -2.61
#